data_AF-A0AA39FA61-F1
#
_entry.id   AF-A0AA39FA61-F1
#
_cell.length_a   1.000
_cell.length_b   1.000
_cell.length_c   1.000
_cell.angle_alpha   90.00
_cell.angle_beta   90.00
_cell.angle_gamma   90.00
#
_symmetry.space_group_name_H-M   'P 1'
#
loop_
_entity.id
_entity.type
_entity.pdbx_description
1 polymer ?
#
loop_
_entity_poly.entity_id
_entity_poly.type
_entity_poly.pdbx_seq_one_letter_code
_entity_poly.pdbx_strand_id
1 'polypeptide(L)' 'MTDENVQISKIIQKTFISVDENGSEAAAATKSIIAQTLSMPTSIDVDKPFISVIVSKATGTPLFWARVNDPRSL' A
#
# COMPACT_ATOMS: atom_id res chain seq x y z
N MET A 1 37.19 11.05 -10.22
CA MET A 1 36.96 11.84 -9.00
C MET A 1 37.69 13.14 -9.20
N THR A 2 36.99 14.26 -9.15
CA THR A 2 37.55 15.60 -9.39
C THR A 2 38.20 16.14 -8.11
N ASP A 3 39.27 16.92 -8.23
CA ASP A 3 39.99 17.55 -7.10
C ASP A 3 39.22 18.71 -6.42
N GLU A 4 38.01 19.01 -6.88
CA GLU A 4 37.12 20.01 -6.27
C GLU A 4 36.27 19.42 -5.14
N ASN A 5 36.06 20.20 -4.09
CA ASN A 5 35.19 19.84 -2.96
C ASN A 5 33.71 19.95 -3.36
N VAL A 6 33.23 18.94 -4.09
CA VAL A 6 31.83 18.83 -4.52
C VAL A 6 31.02 18.12 -3.43
N GLN A 7 29.95 18.76 -2.99
CA GLN A 7 29.01 18.21 -2.01
C GLN A 7 27.57 18.26 -2.53
N ILE A 8 26.78 17.25 -2.20
CA ILE A 8 25.36 17.21 -2.53
C ILE A 8 24.63 18.18 -1.60
N SER A 9 24.08 19.26 -2.16
CA SER A 9 23.35 20.27 -1.40
C SER A 9 21.89 19.90 -1.13
N LYS A 10 21.26 19.12 -2.03
CA LYS A 10 19.84 18.74 -1.92
C LYS A 10 19.54 17.49 -2.74
N ILE A 11 18.74 16.59 -2.15
CA ILE A 11 18.08 15.49 -2.86
C ILE A 11 16.57 15.65 -2.64
N ILE A 12 15.78 15.63 -3.71
CA ILE A 12 14.32 15.72 -3.65
C ILE A 12 13.74 14.42 -4.20
N GLN A 13 12.90 13.76 -3.41
CA GLN A 13 12.11 12.61 -3.85
C GLN A 13 10.63 12.95 -3.68
N LYS A 14 9.90 13.03 -4.79
CA LYS A 14 8.45 13.25 -4.80
C LYS A 14 7.77 11.97 -5.26
N THR A 15 6.80 11.50 -4.48
CA THR A 15 6.03 10.28 -4.75
C THR A 15 4.54 10.56 -4.61
N PHE A 16 3.72 9.72 -5.25
CA PHE A 16 2.27 9.80 -5.22
C PHE A 16 1.71 8.38 -5.26
N ILE A 17 0.66 8.11 -4.47
CA ILE A 17 -0.05 6.83 -4.41
C ILE A 17 -1.54 7.14 -4.54
N SER A 18 -2.22 6.50 -5.49
CA SER A 18 -3.68 6.56 -5.64
C SER A 18 -4.26 5.19 -5.38
N VAL A 19 -5.33 5.13 -4.59
CA VAL A 19 -6.06 3.90 -4.28
C VAL A 19 -7.53 4.17 -4.51
N ASP A 20 -8.16 3.35 -5.34
CA ASP A 20 -9.60 3.34 -5.59
C ASP A 20 -10.08 1.90 -5.74
N GLU A 21 -11.40 1.68 -5.80
CA GLU A 21 -11.96 0.33 -5.94
C GLU A 21 -11.68 -0.32 -7.30
N ASN A 22 -11.26 0.47 -8.30
CA ASN A 22 -10.98 0.00 -9.65
C ASN A 22 -9.50 -0.38 -9.85
N GLY A 23 -8.64 -0.08 -8.87
CA GLY A 23 -7.17 -0.13 -8.97
C GLY A 23 -6.53 -1.48 -9.26
N SER A 24 -7.31 -2.57 -9.31
CA SER A 24 -7.03 -3.81 -10.04
C SER A 24 -8.28 -4.68 -9.98
N GLU A 25 -8.95 -4.79 -11.12
CA GLU A 25 -10.09 -5.65 -11.43
C GLU A 25 -10.29 -6.90 -10.52
N ALA A 26 -11.45 -6.95 -9.86
CA ALA A 26 -12.20 -8.16 -9.47
C ALA A 26 -11.65 -9.11 -8.39
N ALA A 27 -11.25 -8.62 -7.21
CA ALA A 27 -11.15 -9.47 -6.02
C ALA A 27 -12.47 -9.50 -5.22
N ALA A 28 -13.17 -10.64 -5.27
CA ALA A 28 -14.20 -11.07 -4.31
C ALA A 28 -15.68 -10.65 -4.51
N ALA A 29 -16.19 -10.65 -5.74
CA ALA A 29 -17.63 -10.87 -5.97
C ALA A 29 -18.03 -12.37 -5.88
N THR A 30 -17.45 -13.12 -4.95
CA THR A 30 -17.87 -14.51 -4.67
C THR A 30 -18.36 -14.60 -3.24
N LYS A 31 -19.60 -14.19 -3.02
CA LYS A 31 -20.35 -14.52 -1.81
C LYS A 31 -20.78 -15.99 -1.94
N SER A 32 -20.00 -16.95 -1.43
CA SER A 32 -20.46 -18.34 -1.43
C SER A 32 -21.65 -18.47 -0.47
N ILE A 33 -22.84 -18.65 -1.02
CA ILE A 33 -24.01 -19.11 -0.27
C ILE A 33 -23.87 -20.62 -0.12
N ILE A 34 -22.83 -21.07 0.59
CA ILE A 34 -22.75 -22.45 1.06
C ILE A 34 -22.77 -22.36 2.58
N ALA A 35 -23.99 -22.28 3.09
CA ALA A 35 -24.30 -22.55 4.48
C ALA A 35 -24.04 -24.04 4.73
N GLN A 36 -22.83 -24.38 5.17
CA GLN A 36 -22.55 -25.60 5.92
C GLN A 36 -21.11 -25.57 6.48
N THR A 37 -21.00 -25.30 7.79
CA THR A 37 -19.91 -25.77 8.67
C THR A 37 -18.46 -25.38 8.34
N LEU A 38 -18.22 -24.22 7.74
CA LEU A 38 -16.86 -23.68 7.54
C LEU A 38 -16.78 -22.28 8.15
N SER A 39 -15.68 -22.00 8.85
CA SER A 39 -15.42 -20.79 9.66
C SER A 39 -15.97 -19.51 9.03
N MET A 40 -16.63 -18.66 9.82
CA MET A 40 -16.98 -17.32 9.36
C MET A 40 -15.73 -16.61 8.82
N PRO A 41 -15.80 -15.97 7.65
CA PRO A 41 -14.67 -15.22 7.12
C PRO A 41 -14.30 -14.11 8.11
N THR A 42 -13.01 -13.98 8.39
CA THR A 42 -12.50 -12.92 9.25
C THR A 42 -12.72 -11.57 8.56
N SER A 43 -13.46 -10.67 9.20
CA SER A 43 -13.55 -9.28 8.78
C SER A 43 -12.31 -8.50 9.21
N ILE A 44 -11.82 -7.63 8.33
CA ILE A 44 -10.74 -6.68 8.65
C ILE A 44 -11.27 -5.28 8.38
N ASP A 45 -11.48 -4.53 9.45
CA ASP A 45 -11.87 -3.13 9.39
C ASP A 45 -10.63 -2.25 9.56
N VAL A 46 -10.33 -1.43 8.55
CA VAL A 46 -9.19 -0.51 8.52
C VAL A 46 -9.69 0.92 8.79
N ASP A 47 -10.27 1.11 9.99
CA ASP A 47 -11.02 2.32 10.39
C ASP A 47 -10.22 3.29 11.28
N LYS A 48 -8.91 3.07 11.42
CA LYS A 48 -7.98 3.81 12.27
C LYS A 48 -6.60 3.94 11.60
N PRO A 49 -5.69 4.81 12.07
CA PRO A 49 -4.39 5.01 11.45
C PRO A 49 -3.64 3.71 11.15
N PHE A 50 -3.12 3.59 9.94
CA PHE A 50 -2.47 2.37 9.44
C PHE A 50 -1.23 2.68 8.59
N ILE A 51 -0.43 1.65 8.34
CA ILE A 51 0.71 1.70 7.43
C ILE A 51 0.35 0.92 6.17
N SER A 52 0.58 1.51 5.01
CA SER A 52 0.46 0.85 3.71
C SER A 52 1.84 0.65 3.11
N VAL A 53 2.08 -0.55 2.58
CA VAL A 53 3.33 -0.91 1.92
C VAL A 53 3.02 -1.60 0.60
N ILE A 54 3.58 -1.08 -0.49
CA ILE A 54 3.59 -1.75 -1.79
C ILE A 54 4.90 -2.53 -1.90
N VAL A 55 4.80 -3.86 -2.02
CA VAL A 55 5.95 -4.77 -2.08
C VAL A 55 6.02 -5.46 -3.42
N SER A 56 7.22 -5.57 -3.99
CA SER A 56 7.51 -6.47 -5.12
C SER A 56 7.31 -7.92 -4.68
N LYS A 57 6.34 -8.63 -5.27
CA LYS A 57 6.11 -10.06 -4.97
C LYS A 57 7.29 -10.96 -5.36
N ALA A 58 8.07 -10.58 -6.37
CA ALA A 58 9.19 -11.38 -6.87
C ALA A 58 10.42 -11.34 -5.94
N THR A 59 10.66 -10.20 -5.28
CA THR A 59 11.89 -9.96 -4.51
C THR A 59 11.65 -9.66 -3.03
N GLY A 60 10.40 -9.43 -2.63
CA GLY A 60 10.06 -8.95 -1.29
C GLY A 60 10.49 -7.50 -1.03
N THR A 61 10.97 -6.79 -2.05
CA THR A 61 11.48 -5.42 -1.88
C THR A 61 10.32 -4.43 -1.71
N PRO A 62 10.34 -3.59 -0.67
CA PRO A 62 9.37 -2.51 -0.54
C PRO A 62 9.62 -1.43 -1.59
N LEU A 63 8.58 -1.11 -2.35
CA LEU A 63 8.60 -0.08 -3.40
C LEU A 63 8.07 1.26 -2.87
N PHE A 64 7.02 1.22 -2.05
CA PHE A 64 6.41 2.41 -1.44
C PHE A 64 5.97 2.13 -0.02
N TRP A 65 6.26 3.06 0.89
CA TRP A 65 5.84 3.04 2.29
C TRP A 65 5.05 4.31 2.58
N ALA A 66 3.88 4.18 3.20
CA ALA A 66 3.04 5.30 3.57
C ALA A 66 2.42 5.07 4.95
N ARG A 67 2.31 6.14 5.73
CA ARG A 67 1.49 6.17 6.94
C ARG A 67 0.23 6.96 6.64
N VAL A 68 -0.92 6.32 6.80
CA VAL A 68 -2.23 6.94 6.62
C VAL A 68 -2.81 7.23 8.00
N ASN A 69 -2.81 8.50 8.39
CA ASN A 69 -3.44 8.92 9.66
C ASN A 69 -4.92 9.28 9.45
N ASP A 70 -5.23 9.97 8.35
CA ASP A 70 -6.58 10.29 7.93
C ASP A 70 -6.68 10.19 6.40
N PRO A 71 -7.39 9.18 5.86
CA PRO A 71 -7.49 8.96 4.42
C PRO A 71 -8.29 10.05 3.68
N ARG A 72 -9.02 10.93 4.39
CA ARG A 72 -9.77 12.04 3.78
C ARG A 72 -8.93 13.30 3.56
N SER A 73 -7.75 13.34 4.17
CA SER A 73 -6.86 14.51 4.20
C SER A 73 -5.63 14.39 3.29
N LEU A 74 -5.51 13.28 2.57
CA LEU A 74 -4.45 12.96 1.60
C LEU A 74 -4.88 13.37 0.18
#